data_AF-A0A9D9PCM4-F1
#
_entry.id   AF-A0A9D9PCM4-F1
#
_cell.length_a   1.000
_cell.length_b   1.000
_cell.length_c   1.000
_cell.angle_alpha   90.00
_cell.angle_beta   90.00
_cell.angle_gamma   90.00
#
_symmetry.space_group_name_H-M   'P 1'
#
loop_
_entity.id
_entity.type
_entity.pdbx_description
1 polymer ?
#
loop_
_entity_poly.entity_id
_entity_poly.type
_entity_poly.pdbx_seq_one_letter_code
_entity_poly.pdbx_strand_id
1 'polypeptide(L)' 'MEERKMSRYNPAGSPLVKISYVKVVRNGRVVLVPMEVYADGSLRRAA' A
#
# COMPACT_ATOMS: atom_id res chain seq x y z
N MET A 1 5.74 23.42 -7.15
CA MET A 1 5.11 22.34 -6.37
C MET A 1 5.93 21.09 -6.61
N GLU A 2 6.74 20.70 -5.65
CA GLU A 2 7.61 19.52 -5.78
C GLU A 2 6.80 18.31 -5.30
N GLU A 3 6.25 17.55 -6.26
CA GLU A 3 5.72 16.22 -5.96
C GLU A 3 6.86 15.39 -5.38
N ARG A 4 6.77 15.10 -4.08
CA ARG A 4 7.65 14.13 -3.42
C ARG A 4 7.48 12.79 -4.10
N LYS A 5 8.34 12.51 -5.08
CA LYS A 5 8.46 11.19 -5.70
C LYS A 5 9.07 10.24 -4.67
N MET A 6 8.22 9.77 -3.75
CA MET A 6 8.51 8.62 -2.91
C MET A 6 8.55 7.40 -3.84
N SER A 7 9.67 7.21 -4.53
CA SER A 7 10.01 5.93 -5.14
C SER A 7 10.29 4.94 -4.01
N ARG A 8 9.23 4.48 -3.34
CA ARG A 8 9.29 3.31 -2.44
C ARG A 8 9.62 2.13 -3.34
N TYR A 9 10.87 1.71 -3.26
CA TYR A 9 11.46 0.69 -4.11
C TYR A 9 10.69 -0.64 -3.95
N ASN A 10 9.86 -0.98 -4.94
CA ASN A 10 9.36 -2.34 -5.14
C ASN A 10 10.46 -3.10 -5.89
N PRO A 11 10.94 -4.28 -5.42
CA PRO A 11 11.88 -5.10 -6.17
C PRO A 11 11.36 -5.54 -7.56
N ALA A 12 10.06 -5.45 -7.83
CA ALA A 12 9.49 -5.64 -9.17
C ALA A 12 9.60 -4.40 -10.08
N GLY A 13 10.04 -3.24 -9.56
CA GLY A 13 10.18 -1.98 -10.32
C GLY A 13 8.86 -1.25 -10.61
N SER A 14 7.71 -1.83 -10.23
CA SER A 14 6.40 -1.26 -10.49
C SER A 14 6.14 0.00 -9.64
N PRO A 15 5.62 1.10 -10.21
CA PRO A 15 5.32 2.31 -9.47
C PRO A 15 4.16 2.10 -8.48
N LEU A 16 4.24 2.77 -7.33
CA LEU A 16 3.15 2.85 -6.37
C LEU A 16 2.01 3.69 -6.96
N VAL A 17 0.79 3.16 -6.95
CA VAL A 17 -0.40 3.81 -7.51
C VAL A 17 -1.22 4.48 -6.43
N LYS A 18 -1.49 3.77 -5.32
CA LYS A 18 -2.31 4.30 -4.23
C LYS A 18 -2.09 3.55 -2.92
N ILE A 19 -2.49 4.17 -1.82
CA ILE A 19 -2.70 3.50 -0.53
C ILE A 19 -4.19 3.17 -0.40
N SER A 20 -4.48 1.93 -0.06
CA SER A 20 -5.83 1.44 0.26
C SER A 20 -5.88 0.92 1.69
N TYR A 21 -7.08 0.80 2.25
CA TYR A 21 -7.26 0.22 3.59
C TYR A 21 -8.10 -1.04 3.48
N VAL A 22 -7.56 -2.14 3.98
CA VAL A 22 -8.29 -3.41 4.06
C VAL A 22 -8.87 -3.56 5.45
N LYS A 23 -10.19 -3.79 5.49
CA LYS A 23 -10.92 -4.09 6.71
C LYS A 23 -10.65 -5.55 7.10
N VAL A 24 -10.08 -5.75 8.28
CA VAL A 24 -9.84 -7.08 8.87
C VAL A 24 -10.42 -7.15 10.27
N VAL A 25 -10.91 -8.32 10.65
CA VAL A 25 -11.37 -8.58 12.02
C VAL A 25 -10.24 -9.27 12.78
N ARG A 26 -9.73 -8.64 13.83
CA ARG A 26 -8.69 -9.19 14.71
C ARG A 26 -9.17 -9.14 16.16
N ASN A 27 -9.23 -10.30 16.82
CA ASN A 27 -9.71 -10.44 18.20
C ASN A 27 -11.09 -9.78 18.42
N GLY A 28 -12.02 -9.99 17.49
CA GLY A 28 -13.37 -9.42 17.53
C GLY A 28 -13.46 -7.92 17.22
N ARG A 29 -12.34 -7.24 16.94
CA ARG A 29 -12.31 -5.82 16.58
C ARG A 29 -12.05 -5.64 15.10
N VAL A 30 -12.75 -4.68 14.50
CA VAL A 30 -12.47 -4.23 13.14
C VAL A 30 -11.22 -3.36 13.16
N VAL A 31 -10.24 -3.70 12.33
CA VAL A 31 -9.01 -2.96 12.12
C VAL A 31 -8.88 -2.65 10.63
N LEU A 32 -8.41 -1.44 10.32
CA LEU A 32 -8.05 -1.05 8.97
C LEU A 32 -6.54 -1.20 8.80
N VAL A 33 -6.12 -2.03 7.86
CA VAL A 33 -4.69 -2.23 7.56
C VAL A 33 -4.35 -1.48 6.27
N PRO A 34 -3.36 -0.58 6.30
CA PRO A 34 -2.92 0.12 5.10
C PRO A 34 -2.18 -0.84 4.16
N MET A 35 -2.57 -0.79 2.89
CA MET A 35 -2.01 -1.60 1.80
C MET A 35 -1.57 -0.67 0.67
N GLU A 36 -0.32 -0.82 0.27
CA GLU A 36 0.25 -0.24 -0.93
C GLU A 36 -0.21 -1.03 -2.17
N VAL A 37 -0.76 -0.34 -3.15
CA VAL A 37 -1.18 -0.90 -4.43
C VAL A 37 -0.22 -0.43 -5.51
N TYR A 38 0.39 -1.37 -6.21
CA TYR A 38 1.35 -1.10 -7.28
C TYR A 38 0.70 -1.27 -8.66
N ALA A 39 1.32 -0.69 -9.69
CA ALA A 39 0.76 -0.68 -11.05
C ALA A 39 0.70 -2.07 -11.70
N ASP A 40 1.49 -3.03 -11.22
CA ASP A 40 1.41 -4.45 -11.61
C ASP A 40 0.25 -5.20 -10.92
N GLY A 41 -0.57 -4.50 -10.14
CA GLY A 41 -1.67 -5.09 -9.37
C GLY A 41 -1.22 -5.77 -8.08
N SER A 42 0.08 -5.76 -7.76
CA SER A 42 0.58 -6.32 -6.51
C SER A 42 0.17 -5.47 -5.31
N LEU A 43 -0.06 -6.16 -4.19
CA LEU A 43 -0.44 -5.56 -2.92
C LEU A 43 0.64 -5.84 -1.89
N ARG A 44 1.11 -4.80 -1.19
CA ARG A 44 2.01 -4.94 -0.04
C ARG A 44 1.43 -4.23 1.16
N ARG A 45 1.71 -4.74 2.36
CA ARG A 45 1.42 -3.96 3.57
C ARG A 45 2.30 -2.73 3.57
N ALA A 46 1.72 -1.56 3.83
CA ALA A 46 2.53 -0.38 4.10
C ALA A 46 3.34 -0.64 5.37
N ALA A 47 4.65 -0.38 5.32
CA ALA A 47 5.54 -0.46 6.47
C ALA A 47 5.32 0.72 7.43
#